data_AF-A0A959SCH6-F1
#
_entry.id   AF-A0A959SCH6-F1
#
_cell.length_a   1.000
_cell.length_b   1.000
_cell.length_c   1.000
_cell.angle_alpha   90.00
_cell.angle_beta   90.00
_cell.angle_gamma   90.00
#
_symmetry.space_group_name_H-M   'P 1'
#
loop_
_entity.id
_entity.type
_entity.pdbx_description
1 polymer ?
#
loop_
_entity_poly.entity_id
_entity_poly.type
_entity_poly.pdbx_seq_one_letter_code
_entity_poly.pdbx_strand_id
1 'polypeptide(L)'
;MKRTVDLFLVGVFAAFAAMNLNDPDPIPWILAYLAVAVLFGLSAFDRADRRVSGWLAVALAVWMLTMTPGVLSWVRAGMPSIAATMQAEEPHIEVMREFLGLLIAVLALAWLWWRTPRDARFS
;
A
#
# COMPACT_ATOMS: atom_id res chain seq x y z
N MET A 1 -21.63 -1.64 8.10
CA MET A 1 -20.90 -1.54 6.80
C MET A 1 -19.44 -1.15 6.98
N LYS A 2 -19.12 -0.08 7.74
CA LYS A 2 -17.73 0.38 7.97
C LYS A 2 -16.78 -0.75 8.45
N ARG A 3 -17.19 -1.49 9.49
CA ARG A 3 -16.44 -2.65 10.02
C ARG A 3 -16.19 -3.76 8.97
N THR A 4 -17.19 -4.07 8.14
CA THR A 4 -17.07 -5.11 7.11
C THR A 4 -16.03 -4.74 6.04
N VAL A 5 -16.05 -3.48 5.58
CA VAL A 5 -15.06 -2.95 4.63
C VAL A 5 -13.67 -2.97 5.26
N ASP A 6 -13.55 -2.63 6.53
CA ASP A 6 -12.27 -2.61 7.25
C ASP A 6 -11.65 -4.00 7.36
N LEU A 7 -12.45 -4.99 7.75
CA LEU A 7 -12.02 -6.38 7.83
C LEU A 7 -11.70 -6.98 6.46
N PHE A 8 -12.45 -6.60 5.43
CA PHE A 8 -12.12 -6.99 4.05
C PHE A 8 -10.76 -6.43 3.64
N LEU A 9 -10.50 -5.14 3.88
CA LEU A 9 -9.22 -4.50 3.57
C LEU A 9 -8.06 -5.10 4.39
N VAL A 10 -8.29 -5.46 5.66
CA VAL A 10 -7.31 -6.22 6.46
C VAL A 10 -6.93 -7.52 5.73
N GLY A 11 -7.92 -8.29 5.26
CA GLY A 11 -7.69 -9.52 4.52
C GLY A 11 -6.90 -9.30 3.22
N VAL A 12 -7.26 -8.25 2.46
CA VAL A 12 -6.56 -7.89 1.21
C VAL A 12 -5.09 -7.52 1.48
N PHE A 13 -4.82 -6.64 2.44
CA PHE A 13 -3.44 -6.22 2.75
C PHE A 13 -2.62 -7.34 3.40
N ALA A 14 -3.25 -8.22 4.19
CA ALA A 14 -2.59 -9.42 4.69
C ALA A 14 -2.22 -10.39 3.55
N ALA A 15 -3.09 -10.54 2.55
CA ALA A 15 -2.79 -11.33 1.36
C ALA A 15 -1.64 -10.72 0.55
N PHE A 16 -1.58 -9.39 0.40
CA PHE A 16 -0.45 -8.72 -0.24
C PHE A 16 0.85 -8.97 0.52
N ALA A 17 0.86 -8.82 1.84
CA ALA A 17 2.03 -9.16 2.65
C ALA A 17 2.47 -10.62 2.45
N ALA A 18 1.52 -11.57 2.42
CA ALA A 18 1.83 -12.98 2.19
C ALA A 18 2.39 -13.25 0.79
N MET A 19 1.90 -12.57 -0.24
CA MET A 19 2.42 -12.71 -1.61
C MET A 19 3.85 -12.18 -1.75
N ASN A 20 4.18 -11.09 -1.05
CA ASN A 20 5.51 -10.49 -1.07
C ASN A 20 6.58 -11.33 -0.34
N LEU A 21 6.22 -12.40 0.36
CA LEU A 21 7.19 -13.36 0.90
C LEU A 21 8.01 -14.05 -0.19
N ASN A 22 7.53 -14.05 -1.43
CA ASN A 22 8.23 -14.64 -2.57
C ASN A 22 9.17 -13.65 -3.28
N ASP A 23 9.18 -12.36 -2.89
CA ASP A 23 10.03 -11.35 -3.51
C ASP A 23 11.46 -11.39 -2.94
N PRO A 24 12.48 -10.91 -3.68
CA PRO A 24 13.88 -10.90 -3.24
C PRO A 24 14.11 -10.08 -1.95
N ASP A 25 13.37 -8.97 -1.79
CA ASP A 25 13.47 -8.04 -0.66
C ASP A 25 12.12 -7.92 0.08
N PRO A 26 11.66 -8.96 0.79
CA PRO A 26 10.27 -9.07 1.25
C PRO A 26 9.94 -8.16 2.45
N ILE A 27 10.95 -7.77 3.25
CA ILE A 27 10.75 -7.16 4.57
C ILE A 27 10.04 -5.79 4.49
N PRO A 28 10.51 -4.80 3.69
CA PRO A 28 9.87 -3.49 3.64
C PRO A 28 8.41 -3.56 3.19
N TRP A 29 8.13 -4.43 2.23
CA TRP A 29 6.81 -4.66 1.67
C TRP A 29 5.84 -5.26 2.68
N ILE A 30 6.27 -6.34 3.35
CA ILE A 30 5.49 -6.98 4.42
C ILE A 30 5.18 -5.98 5.53
N LEU A 31 6.18 -5.22 5.98
CA LEU A 31 5.98 -4.22 7.04
C LEU A 31 5.01 -3.12 6.62
N ALA A 32 5.11 -2.62 5.39
CA ALA A 32 4.21 -1.61 4.88
C ALA A 32 2.76 -2.12 4.81
N TYR A 33 2.53 -3.28 4.20
CA TYR A 33 1.19 -3.84 4.06
C TYR A 33 0.58 -4.28 5.39
N LEU A 34 1.37 -4.87 6.29
CA LEU A 34 0.90 -5.21 7.64
C LEU A 34 0.58 -3.96 8.46
N ALA A 35 1.36 -2.88 8.35
CA ALA A 35 1.04 -1.62 9.02
C ALA A 35 -0.32 -1.08 8.55
N VAL A 36 -0.59 -1.11 7.24
CA VAL A 36 -1.91 -0.73 6.69
C VAL A 36 -3.02 -1.65 7.24
N ALA A 37 -2.80 -2.97 7.21
CA ALA A 37 -3.76 -3.95 7.72
C ALA A 37 -4.09 -3.71 9.20
N VAL A 38 -3.08 -3.43 10.03
CA VAL A 38 -3.26 -3.12 11.46
C VAL A 38 -4.11 -1.86 11.65
N LEU A 39 -3.87 -0.79 10.90
CA LEU A 39 -4.65 0.44 11.03
C LEU A 39 -6.12 0.26 10.62
N PHE A 40 -6.38 -0.53 9.57
CA PHE A 40 -7.76 -0.92 9.24
C PHE A 40 -8.38 -1.85 10.29
N GLY A 41 -7.60 -2.76 10.86
CA GLY A 41 -8.02 -3.61 11.97
C GLY A 41 -8.43 -2.79 13.19
N LEU A 42 -7.61 -1.82 13.60
CA LEU A 42 -7.91 -0.89 14.70
C LEU A 42 -9.16 -0.05 14.39
N SER A 43 -9.32 0.41 13.15
CA SER A 43 -10.54 1.10 12.71
C SER A 43 -11.80 0.22 12.79
N ALA A 44 -11.68 -1.08 12.52
CA ALA A 44 -12.79 -2.03 12.65
C ALA A 44 -13.29 -2.18 14.10
N PHE A 45 -12.47 -1.82 15.09
CA PHE A 45 -12.82 -1.80 16.52
C PHE A 45 -12.98 -0.38 17.07
N ASP A 46 -13.20 0.61 16.21
CA ASP A 46 -13.39 2.02 16.56
C ASP A 46 -12.20 2.64 17.34
N ARG A 47 -11.01 2.06 17.17
CA ARG A 47 -9.74 2.55 17.75
C ARG A 47 -8.85 3.19 16.69
N ALA A 48 -9.43 3.93 15.74
CA ALA A 48 -8.65 4.60 14.70
C ALA A 48 -8.01 5.89 15.22
N ASP A 49 -6.73 6.11 14.94
CA ASP A 49 -6.06 7.40 15.14
C ASP A 49 -5.78 8.06 13.78
N ARG A 50 -6.35 9.25 13.57
CA ARG A 50 -6.23 9.98 12.31
C ARG A 50 -4.79 10.42 12.03
N ARG A 51 -4.01 10.77 13.05
CA ARG A 51 -2.62 11.21 12.86
C ARG A 51 -1.77 10.07 12.35
N VAL A 52 -1.95 8.89 12.93
CA VAL A 52 -1.14 7.72 12.57
C VAL A 52 -1.43 7.25 11.15
N SER A 53 -2.70 7.18 10.73
CA SER A 53 -3.02 6.86 9.34
C SER A 53 -2.52 7.93 8.37
N GLY A 54 -2.56 9.21 8.76
CA GLY A 54 -2.05 10.31 7.94
C GLY A 54 -0.52 10.28 7.79
N TRP A 55 0.22 10.10 8.88
CA TRP A 55 1.69 10.01 8.84
C TRP A 55 2.16 8.80 8.06
N LEU A 56 1.50 7.64 8.23
CA LEU A 56 1.82 6.47 7.43
C LEU A 56 1.52 6.69 5.94
N ALA A 57 0.40 7.36 5.60
CA ALA A 57 0.09 7.70 4.22
C ALA A 57 1.18 8.57 3.60
N VAL A 58 1.65 9.59 4.32
CA VAL A 58 2.74 10.47 3.86
C VAL A 58 4.05 9.69 3.70
N ALA A 59 4.41 8.83 4.66
CA ALA A 59 5.63 8.03 4.59
C ALA A 59 5.63 7.09 3.37
N LEU A 60 4.52 6.38 3.13
CA LEU A 60 4.38 5.50 1.96
C LEU A 60 4.31 6.31 0.65
N ALA A 61 3.70 7.49 0.65
CA ALA A 61 3.67 8.36 -0.52
C ALA A 61 5.07 8.89 -0.87
N VAL A 62 5.88 9.27 0.12
CA VAL A 62 7.27 9.68 -0.09
C VAL A 62 8.08 8.51 -0.67
N TRP A 63 7.93 7.31 -0.12
CA TRP A 63 8.59 6.11 -0.66
C TRP A 63 8.15 5.83 -2.10
N MET A 64 6.84 5.89 -2.39
CA MET A 64 6.29 5.73 -3.74
C MET A 64 6.90 6.75 -4.73
N LEU A 65 7.08 8.00 -4.31
CA LEU A 65 7.65 9.05 -5.17
C LEU A 65 9.10 8.76 -5.56
N THR A 66 9.87 8.03 -4.74
CA THR A 66 11.24 7.63 -5.10
C THR A 66 11.29 6.69 -6.31
N MET A 67 10.19 5.98 -6.60
CA MET A 67 10.06 5.04 -7.72
C MET A 67 9.58 5.72 -9.02
N THR A 68 9.18 7.00 -8.96
CA THR A 68 8.69 7.78 -10.12
C THR A 68 9.65 7.77 -11.33
N PRO A 69 10.99 7.85 -11.16
CA PRO A 69 11.90 7.75 -12.30
C PRO A 69 11.80 6.42 -13.06
N GLY A 70 11.57 5.31 -12.34
CA GLY A 70 11.38 3.98 -12.94
C GLY A 70 10.01 3.82 -13.61
N VAL A 71 8.96 4.45 -13.07
CA VAL A 71 7.68 4.57 -13.77
C VAL A 71 7.84 5.36 -15.08
N LEU A 72 8.60 6.45 -15.05
CA LEU A 72 8.85 7.24 -16.24
C LEU A 72 9.67 6.48 -17.29
N SER A 73 10.63 5.63 -16.87
CA SER A 73 11.34 4.77 -17.81
C SER A 73 10.42 3.70 -18.40
N TRP A 74 9.52 3.10 -17.62
CA TRP A 74 8.48 2.18 -18.13
C TRP A 74 7.56 2.85 -19.16
N VAL A 75 7.13 4.09 -18.92
CA VAL A 75 6.34 4.87 -19.89
C VAL A 75 7.14 5.11 -21.18
N ARG A 76 8.42 5.48 -21.07
CA ARG A 76 9.31 5.69 -22.22
C ARG A 76 9.60 4.40 -23.00
N ALA A 77 9.57 3.24 -22.33
CA ALA A 77 9.70 1.93 -22.94
C ALA A 77 8.44 1.48 -23.72
N GLY A 78 7.39 2.31 -23.77
CA GLY A 78 6.17 2.01 -24.54
C GLY A 78 5.09 1.30 -23.73
N MET A 79 5.14 1.40 -22.39
CA MET A 79 4.13 0.83 -21.48
C MET A 79 3.92 -0.69 -21.68
N PRO A 80 4.99 -1.51 -21.61
CA PRO A 80 4.85 -2.96 -21.74
C PRO A 80 3.90 -3.51 -20.68
N SER A 81 3.19 -4.60 -21.03
CA SER A 81 2.15 -5.17 -20.16
C SER A 81 2.69 -5.51 -18.78
N ILE A 82 2.06 -4.93 -17.75
CA ILE A 82 2.38 -5.15 -16.33
C ILE A 82 1.95 -6.56 -15.87
N ALA A 83 1.09 -7.23 -16.66
CA ALA A 83 0.61 -8.60 -16.44
C ALA A 83 1.36 -9.65 -17.28
N ALA A 84 2.41 -9.24 -18.01
CA ALA A 84 3.27 -10.20 -18.70
C ALA A 84 3.96 -11.13 -17.69
N THR A 85 4.13 -12.39 -18.07
CA THR A 85 4.77 -13.44 -17.27
C THR A 85 6.13 -12.98 -16.75
N MET A 86 6.51 -13.41 -15.53
CA MET A 86 7.79 -13.18 -14.84
C MET A 86 9.07 -13.55 -15.64
N GLN A 87 8.95 -14.02 -16.88
CA GLN A 87 10.07 -14.23 -17.80
C GLN A 87 10.52 -12.95 -18.52
N ALA A 88 9.83 -11.83 -18.38
CA ALA A 88 10.37 -10.54 -18.81
C ALA A 88 11.31 -10.02 -17.71
N GLU A 89 12.62 -10.29 -17.87
CA GLU A 89 13.74 -9.74 -17.08
C GLU A 89 13.88 -8.21 -17.27
N GLU A 90 12.78 -7.48 -17.15
CA GLU A 90 12.72 -6.05 -17.42
C GLU A 90 12.48 -5.30 -16.10
N PRO A 91 13.54 -4.68 -15.51
CA PRO A 91 13.48 -4.00 -14.21
C PRO A 91 12.38 -2.94 -14.08
N HIS A 92 11.92 -2.41 -15.21
CA HIS A 92 10.89 -1.38 -15.25
C HIS A 92 9.46 -1.92 -15.03
N ILE A 93 9.20 -3.21 -15.28
CA ILE A 93 7.90 -3.84 -14.98
C ILE A 93 7.75 -4.06 -13.47
N GLU A 94 8.82 -4.51 -12.81
CA GLU A 94 8.86 -4.71 -11.36
C GLU A 94 8.62 -3.39 -10.61
N VAL A 95 9.36 -2.33 -10.96
CA VAL A 95 9.17 -1.00 -10.35
C VAL A 95 7.74 -0.47 -10.55
N MET A 96 7.11 -0.75 -11.70
CA MET A 96 5.72 -0.34 -11.93
C MET A 96 4.74 -1.11 -11.04
N ARG A 97 4.95 -2.42 -10.82
CA ARG A 97 4.12 -3.23 -9.90
C ARG A 97 4.25 -2.74 -8.46
N GLU A 98 5.47 -2.50 -8.02
CA GLU A 98 5.80 -1.94 -6.71
C GLU A 98 5.15 -0.56 -6.49
N PHE A 99 5.27 0.33 -7.48
CA PHE A 99 4.63 1.64 -7.46
C PHE A 99 3.10 1.55 -7.31
N LEU A 100 2.45 0.67 -8.08
CA LEU A 100 1.00 0.46 -8.00
C LEU A 100 0.59 -0.11 -6.63
N GLY A 101 1.39 -1.01 -6.08
CA GLY A 101 1.18 -1.55 -4.74
C GLY A 101 1.18 -0.46 -3.67
N LEU A 102 2.17 0.44 -3.71
CA LEU A 102 2.23 1.60 -2.81
C LEU A 102 1.09 2.59 -3.06
N LEU A 103 0.71 2.83 -4.32
CA LEU A 103 -0.40 3.71 -4.66
C LEU A 103 -1.71 3.22 -4.03
N ILE A 104 -2.00 1.93 -4.12
CA ILE A 104 -3.19 1.33 -3.48
C ILE A 104 -3.13 1.50 -1.97
N ALA A 105 -1.97 1.27 -1.34
CA ALA A 105 -1.79 1.46 0.11
C ALA A 105 -2.02 2.92 0.54
N VAL A 106 -1.45 3.88 -0.20
CA VAL A 106 -1.61 5.32 0.06
C VAL A 106 -3.07 5.74 -0.09
N LEU A 107 -3.75 5.32 -1.15
CA LEU A 107 -5.17 5.64 -1.36
C LEU A 107 -6.07 5.05 -0.26
N ALA A 108 -5.79 3.81 0.16
CA ALA A 108 -6.51 3.19 1.27
C ALA A 108 -6.30 3.95 2.59
N LEU A 109 -5.07 4.34 2.90
CA LEU A 109 -4.77 5.14 4.10
C LEU A 109 -5.37 6.55 4.02
N ALA A 110 -5.39 7.18 2.84
CA ALA A 110 -6.04 8.47 2.63
C ALA A 110 -7.55 8.38 2.86
N TRP A 111 -8.18 7.29 2.40
CA TRP A 111 -9.58 6.98 2.69
C TRP A 111 -9.83 6.80 4.20
N LEU A 112 -8.97 6.02 4.87
CA LEU A 112 -9.01 5.84 6.33
C LEU A 112 -8.84 7.16 7.07
N TRP A 113 -7.93 8.02 6.62
CA TRP A 113 -7.69 9.34 7.20
C TRP A 113 -8.90 10.27 7.03
N TRP A 114 -9.51 10.28 5.84
CA TRP A 114 -10.65 11.16 5.53
C TRP A 114 -11.86 10.83 6.42
N ARG A 115 -12.17 9.54 6.58
CA ARG A 115 -13.33 9.09 7.36
C ARG A 115 -13.13 9.14 8.87
N THR A 116 -11.88 9.25 9.34
CA THR A 116 -11.59 9.26 10.78
C THR A 116 -11.78 10.68 11.33
N PRO A 117 -12.57 10.87 12.40
CA PRO A 117 -12.77 12.17 13.03
C PRO A 117 -11.44 12.86 13.38
N ARG A 118 -11.40 14.20 13.32
CA ARG A 118 -10.14 14.96 13.53
C ARG A 118 -9.58 14.83 14.94
N ASP A 119 -10.45 14.53 15.88
CA ASP A 119 -10.23 14.38 17.32
C ASP A 119 -9.96 12.93 17.74
N ALA A 120 -10.12 11.95 16.85
CA ALA A 120 -9.88 10.54 17.16
C ALA A 120 -8.39 10.30 17.46
N ARG A 121 -8.12 9.76 18.66
CA ARG A 121 -6.78 9.40 19.15
C ARG A 121 -6.83 8.01 19.77
N PHE A 122 -5.69 7.36 19.85
CA PHE A 122 -5.55 6.23 20.76
C PHE A 122 -5.78 6.73 22.20
N SER A 123 -6.91 6.32 22.78
CA SER A 123 -7.30 6.57 24.18
C SER A 123 -6.69 5.53 25.10
#